data_AF-O59458-F1
#
_entry.id   AF-O59458-F1
#
_cell.length_a   1.000
_cell.length_b   1.000
_cell.length_c   1.000
_cell.angle_alpha   90.00
_cell.angle_beta   90.00
_cell.angle_gamma   90.00
#
_symmetry.space_group_name_H-M   'P 1'
#
loop_
_entity.id
_entity.type
_entity.pdbx_description
1 polymer ?
#
loop_
_entity_poly.entity_id
_entity_poly.type
_entity_poly.pdbx_seq_one_letter_code
_entity_poly.pdbx_strand_id
1 'polypeptide(L)'
;MDSLGRQKNTSRRKMLLTKHAKERIAKRLAKKRKIDKIYSALFSFLKNSIRIEIEGTIFFTDGSKTLVATKLDGKLLDLEDIIRRVRGIEESYECVFWDKKIVKITKPRKFLQEVPPGKYYFYINKEKKVLYIGSHEPLLALTFRPAKRWERALFYFS
;
A
#
# COMPACT_ATOMS: atom_id res chain seq x y z
N MET A 1 28.05 11.26 -17.21
CA MET A 1 28.38 11.09 -15.79
C MET A 1 27.08 11.07 -14.99
N ASP A 2 26.57 9.84 -14.86
CA ASP A 2 25.64 9.28 -13.87
C ASP A 2 24.40 10.08 -13.42
N SER A 3 23.40 10.09 -14.30
CA SER A 3 21.98 10.26 -13.93
C SER A 3 21.30 8.92 -13.61
N LEU A 4 22.05 7.96 -13.05
CA LEU A 4 21.62 6.60 -12.75
C LEU A 4 21.34 6.47 -11.23
N GLY A 5 20.12 6.77 -10.79
CA GLY A 5 19.76 6.52 -9.39
C GLY A 5 18.29 6.77 -9.01
N ARG A 6 17.55 7.60 -9.75
CA ARG A 6 16.16 7.94 -9.41
C ARG A 6 15.06 7.19 -10.17
N GLN A 7 15.40 6.26 -11.06
CA GLN A 7 14.40 5.42 -11.76
C GLN A 7 14.51 3.95 -11.33
N LYS A 8 13.33 3.33 -11.08
CA LYS A 8 13.06 1.90 -10.74
C LYS A 8 12.85 1.50 -9.26
N ASN A 9 12.21 2.33 -8.42
CA ASN A 9 11.85 1.90 -7.05
C ASN A 9 10.36 2.07 -6.68
N THR A 10 9.49 2.40 -7.64
CA THR A 10 8.02 2.51 -7.47
C THR A 10 7.34 1.15 -7.30
N SER A 11 7.90 0.14 -7.94
CA SER A 11 7.48 -1.27 -7.92
C SER A 11 7.27 -1.87 -6.53
N ARG A 12 8.07 -1.48 -5.54
CA ARG A 12 8.10 -2.11 -4.20
C ARG A 12 7.39 -1.30 -3.11
N ARG A 13 6.42 -0.46 -3.45
CA ARG A 13 5.73 0.45 -2.50
C ARG A 13 4.25 0.13 -2.31
N LYS A 14 3.83 -1.07 -2.71
CA LYS A 14 2.42 -1.45 -2.76
C LYS A 14 1.96 -2.01 -1.44
N MET A 15 0.92 -1.44 -0.83
CA MET A 15 0.62 -1.76 0.55
C MET A 15 -0.85 -1.60 0.93
N LEU A 16 -1.22 -2.33 1.96
CA LEU A 16 -2.42 -2.12 2.76
C LEU A 16 -2.09 -1.31 4.01
N LEU A 17 -3.10 -0.66 4.56
CA LEU A 17 -2.97 0.13 5.78
C LEU A 17 -3.68 -0.55 6.96
N THR A 18 -2.97 -0.75 8.06
CA THR A 18 -3.62 -1.08 9.34
C THR A 18 -4.53 0.07 9.81
N LYS A 19 -5.47 -0.22 10.72
CA LYS A 19 -6.29 0.80 11.40
C LYS A 19 -5.41 1.92 11.99
N HIS A 20 -4.36 1.54 12.70
CA HIS A 20 -3.44 2.50 13.29
C HIS A 20 -2.74 3.36 12.22
N ALA A 21 -2.19 2.77 11.17
CA ALA A 21 -1.58 3.55 10.08
C ALA A 21 -2.58 4.53 9.42
N LYS A 22 -3.83 4.10 9.17
CA LYS A 22 -4.90 4.95 8.62
C LYS A 22 -5.16 6.17 9.50
N GLU A 23 -5.34 5.97 10.81
CA GLU A 23 -5.56 7.06 11.77
C GLU A 23 -4.39 8.05 11.80
N ARG A 24 -3.16 7.53 11.77
CA ARG A 24 -1.95 8.36 11.80
C ARG A 24 -1.74 9.15 10.51
N ILE A 25 -2.07 8.59 9.34
CA ILE A 25 -2.06 9.29 8.05
C ILE A 25 -3.19 10.32 8.01
N ALA A 26 -4.40 9.97 8.45
CA ALA A 26 -5.53 10.90 8.51
C ALA A 26 -5.22 12.13 9.38
N LYS A 27 -4.63 11.92 10.57
CA LYS A 27 -4.25 12.98 11.50
C LYS A 27 -3.15 13.90 10.96
N ARG A 28 -2.18 13.35 10.23
CA ARG A 28 -0.93 14.08 9.89
C ARG A 28 -0.83 14.57 8.46
N LEU A 29 -1.45 13.87 7.51
CA LEU A 29 -1.34 14.18 6.09
C LEU A 29 -2.69 14.59 5.50
N ALA A 30 -3.73 13.77 5.66
CA ALA A 30 -4.96 13.97 4.90
C ALA A 30 -5.90 15.03 5.49
N LYS A 31 -5.83 15.30 6.81
CA LYS A 31 -6.79 16.12 7.59
C LYS A 31 -8.27 15.74 7.38
N LYS A 32 -8.51 14.55 6.80
CA LYS A 32 -9.82 13.95 6.48
C LYS A 32 -9.73 12.44 6.73
N ARG A 33 -10.86 11.83 7.12
CA ARG A 33 -10.94 10.40 7.47
C ARG A 33 -11.43 9.49 6.32
N LYS A 34 -11.79 10.07 5.17
CA LYS A 34 -12.29 9.31 4.01
C LYS A 34 -11.15 8.46 3.40
N ILE A 35 -11.44 7.20 3.10
CA ILE A 35 -10.41 6.20 2.74
C ILE A 35 -9.63 6.55 1.48
N ASP A 36 -10.31 7.04 0.43
CA ASP A 36 -9.72 7.55 -0.81
C ASP A 36 -8.72 8.69 -0.54
N LYS A 37 -9.04 9.59 0.39
CA LYS A 37 -8.15 10.70 0.79
C LYS A 37 -6.96 10.21 1.60
N ILE A 38 -7.14 9.22 2.47
CA ILE A 38 -6.04 8.60 3.22
C ILE A 38 -5.05 7.95 2.25
N TYR A 39 -5.53 7.14 1.32
CA TYR A 39 -4.67 6.49 0.32
C TYR A 39 -4.06 7.49 -0.67
N SER A 40 -4.78 8.53 -1.07
CA SER A 40 -4.23 9.62 -1.89
C SER A 40 -3.07 10.35 -1.20
N ALA A 41 -3.21 10.64 0.10
CA ALA A 41 -2.14 11.22 0.91
C ALA A 41 -0.94 10.27 1.02
N LEU A 42 -1.18 8.97 1.22
CA LEU A 42 -0.15 7.94 1.20
C LEU A 42 0.58 7.90 -0.15
N PHE A 43 -0.12 7.88 -1.28
CA PHE A 43 0.51 7.86 -2.60
C PHE A 43 1.43 9.06 -2.83
N SER A 44 1.02 10.22 -2.34
CA SER A 44 1.80 11.45 -2.42
C SER A 44 3.05 11.39 -1.55
N PHE A 45 2.91 10.92 -0.30
CA PHE A 45 4.04 10.66 0.60
C PHE A 45 5.04 9.67 -0.02
N LEU A 46 4.53 8.56 -0.55
CA LEU A 46 5.36 7.53 -1.17
C LEU A 46 6.04 7.97 -2.46
N LYS A 47 5.66 9.09 -3.09
CA LYS A 47 6.37 9.61 -4.28
C LYS A 47 7.72 10.22 -3.90
N ASN A 48 7.79 10.83 -2.72
CA ASN A 48 8.96 11.59 -2.25
C ASN A 48 9.78 10.84 -1.20
N SER A 49 9.40 9.61 -0.86
CA SER A 49 10.10 8.81 0.13
C SER A 49 11.20 7.94 -0.46
N ILE A 50 12.23 7.70 0.33
CA ILE A 50 13.16 6.59 0.13
C ILE A 50 12.66 5.33 0.82
N ARG A 51 13.14 4.17 0.39
CA ARG A 51 12.88 2.88 1.03
C ARG A 51 14.15 2.41 1.75
N ILE A 52 14.01 2.04 3.01
CA ILE A 52 15.06 1.45 3.83
C ILE A 52 14.53 0.11 4.35
N GLU A 53 15.31 -0.97 4.27
CA GLU A 53 14.92 -2.30 4.76
C GLU A 53 15.95 -2.77 5.80
N ILE A 54 15.49 -3.07 7.00
CA ILE A 54 16.32 -3.50 8.14
C ILE A 54 15.59 -4.66 8.82
N GLU A 55 16.25 -5.82 8.88
CA GLU A 55 15.75 -7.00 9.61
C GLU A 55 14.28 -7.35 9.28
N GLY A 56 13.93 -7.31 7.98
CA GLY A 56 12.57 -7.60 7.50
C GLY A 56 11.55 -6.47 7.72
N THR A 57 11.90 -5.41 8.46
CA THR A 57 11.08 -4.20 8.59
C THR A 57 11.43 -3.22 7.48
N ILE A 58 10.40 -2.66 6.84
CA ILE A 58 10.52 -1.73 5.72
C ILE A 58 10.08 -0.35 6.17
N PHE A 59 10.96 0.64 5.99
CA PHE A 59 10.70 2.03 6.27
C PHE A 59 10.61 2.81 4.97
N PHE A 60 9.57 3.64 4.86
CA PHE A 60 9.49 4.68 3.85
C PHE A 60 9.60 6.01 4.55
N THR A 61 10.58 6.84 4.21
CA THR A 61 10.77 8.15 4.83
C THR A 61 11.01 9.26 3.81
N ASP A 62 10.44 10.43 4.06
CA ASP A 62 10.68 11.68 3.31
C ASP A 62 11.59 12.65 4.09
N GLY A 63 12.32 12.14 5.09
CA GLY A 63 13.15 12.95 6.00
C GLY A 63 12.38 13.65 7.12
N SER A 64 11.04 13.75 7.04
CA SER A 64 10.20 14.38 8.06
C SER A 64 9.32 13.36 8.79
N LYS A 65 8.73 12.42 8.04
CA LYS A 65 7.86 11.35 8.50
C LYS A 65 8.39 10.01 8.00
N THR A 66 7.96 8.97 8.69
CA THR A 66 8.28 7.59 8.36
C THR A 66 7.02 6.74 8.44
N LEU A 67 6.77 6.00 7.37
CA LEU A 67 5.83 4.90 7.33
C LEU A 67 6.61 3.61 7.58
N VAL A 68 6.17 2.84 8.58
CA VAL A 68 6.75 1.54 8.92
C VAL A 68 5.85 0.46 8.38
N ALA A 69 6.41 -0.50 7.66
CA ALA A 69 5.70 -1.59 7.03
C ALA A 69 6.44 -2.91 7.21
N THR A 70 5.72 -4.01 7.00
CA THR A 70 6.28 -5.36 6.88
C THR A 70 5.80 -6.02 5.60
N LYS A 71 6.47 -7.08 5.16
CA LYS A 71 6.00 -7.90 4.03
C LYS A 71 4.69 -8.58 4.38
N LEU A 72 3.84 -8.76 3.37
CA LEU A 72 2.58 -9.47 3.50
C LEU A 72 2.51 -10.50 2.37
N ASP A 73 2.24 -11.75 2.72
CA ASP A 73 2.26 -12.83 1.75
C ASP A 73 1.07 -12.73 0.79
N GLY A 74 1.34 -12.20 -0.40
CA GLY A 74 0.41 -12.20 -1.52
C GLY A 74 0.56 -13.49 -2.33
N LYS A 75 -0.55 -13.99 -2.88
CA LYS A 75 -0.52 -15.09 -3.85
C LYS A 75 -0.65 -14.51 -5.26
N LEU A 76 0.29 -14.85 -6.15
CA LEU A 76 0.18 -14.49 -7.56
C LEU A 76 -0.88 -15.35 -8.24
N LEU A 77 -1.92 -14.73 -8.81
CA LEU A 77 -3.06 -15.41 -9.41
C LEU A 77 -3.51 -14.68 -10.67
N ASP A 78 -4.11 -15.42 -11.60
CA ASP A 78 -4.88 -14.83 -12.69
C ASP A 78 -6.17 -14.19 -12.16
N LEU A 79 -6.64 -13.12 -12.81
CA LEU A 79 -7.84 -12.39 -12.41
C LEU A 79 -9.06 -13.31 -12.30
N GLU A 80 -9.20 -14.31 -13.17
CA GLU A 80 -10.30 -15.26 -13.13
C GLU A 80 -10.31 -16.07 -11.82
N ASP A 81 -9.15 -16.52 -11.35
CA ASP A 81 -9.04 -17.24 -10.09
C ASP A 81 -9.33 -16.33 -8.89
N ILE A 82 -8.92 -15.06 -8.97
CA ILE A 82 -9.29 -14.05 -7.96
C ILE A 82 -10.82 -13.88 -7.90
N ILE A 83 -11.48 -13.76 -9.07
CA ILE A 83 -12.94 -13.65 -9.16
C ILE A 83 -13.63 -14.87 -8.56
N ARG A 84 -13.14 -16.09 -8.87
CA ARG A 84 -13.66 -17.34 -8.29
C ARG A 84 -13.54 -17.34 -6.77
N ARG A 85 -12.39 -16.93 -6.21
CA ARG A 85 -12.15 -16.89 -4.76
C ARG A 85 -13.04 -15.93 -3.99
N VAL A 86 -13.43 -14.82 -4.60
CA VAL A 86 -14.28 -13.80 -3.93
C VAL A 86 -15.76 -13.92 -4.28
N ARG A 87 -16.15 -14.91 -5.09
CA ARG A 87 -17.50 -15.04 -5.65
C ARG A 87 -18.61 -15.04 -4.59
N GLY A 88 -18.38 -15.70 -3.46
CA GLY A 88 -19.35 -15.82 -2.37
C GLY A 88 -19.29 -14.70 -1.32
N ILE A 89 -18.52 -13.63 -1.55
CA ILE A 89 -18.38 -12.54 -0.59
C ILE A 89 -19.42 -11.46 -0.90
N GLU A 90 -20.48 -11.43 -0.11
CA GLU A 90 -21.56 -10.44 -0.24
C GLU A 90 -21.34 -9.17 0.59
N GLU A 91 -20.41 -9.20 1.54
CA GLU A 91 -20.09 -8.06 2.39
C GLU A 91 -19.18 -7.03 1.68
N SER A 92 -19.21 -5.79 2.18
CA SER A 92 -18.31 -4.74 1.68
C SER A 92 -16.93 -4.85 2.32
N TYR A 93 -15.90 -4.74 1.48
CA TYR A 93 -14.48 -4.77 1.86
C TYR A 93 -13.82 -3.45 1.50
N GLU A 94 -12.76 -3.08 2.21
CA GLU A 94 -11.78 -2.12 1.71
C GLU A 94 -10.97 -2.79 0.61
N CYS A 95 -11.31 -2.48 -0.64
CA CYS A 95 -10.70 -3.03 -1.83
C CYS A 95 -9.69 -2.05 -2.41
N VAL A 96 -8.49 -2.55 -2.67
CA VAL A 96 -7.33 -1.75 -3.09
C VAL A 96 -6.72 -2.37 -4.36
N PHE A 97 -6.71 -1.62 -5.45
CA PHE A 97 -6.03 -1.98 -6.70
C PHE A 97 -4.92 -0.96 -6.95
N TRP A 98 -3.69 -1.36 -6.65
CA TRP A 98 -2.60 -0.41 -6.51
C TRP A 98 -2.09 0.13 -7.84
N ASP A 99 -2.15 -0.67 -8.90
CA ASP A 99 -1.57 -0.35 -10.21
C ASP A 99 -2.26 0.86 -10.84
N LYS A 100 -3.57 0.98 -10.62
CA LYS A 100 -4.38 2.15 -11.02
C LYS A 100 -4.70 3.08 -9.84
N LYS A 101 -4.13 2.85 -8.66
CA LYS A 101 -4.38 3.65 -7.43
C LYS A 101 -5.87 3.76 -7.06
N ILE A 102 -6.65 2.70 -7.29
CA ILE A 102 -8.08 2.67 -7.02
C ILE A 102 -8.31 2.10 -5.63
N VAL A 103 -9.08 2.80 -4.80
CA VAL A 103 -9.48 2.34 -3.47
C VAL A 103 -10.95 2.61 -3.23
N LYS A 104 -11.70 1.58 -2.85
CA LYS A 104 -13.15 1.67 -2.59
C LYS A 104 -13.56 0.77 -1.42
N ILE A 105 -14.58 1.20 -0.68
CA ILE A 105 -15.32 0.30 0.22
C ILE A 105 -16.50 -0.24 -0.58
N THR A 106 -16.43 -1.51 -1.01
CA THR A 106 -17.45 -2.12 -1.86
C THR A 106 -17.34 -3.65 -1.85
N LYS A 107 -18.29 -4.34 -2.49
CA LYS A 107 -18.21 -5.80 -2.65
C LYS A 107 -17.00 -6.16 -3.53
N PRO A 108 -16.14 -7.12 -3.13
CA PRO A 108 -15.00 -7.57 -3.94
C PRO A 108 -15.33 -7.85 -5.41
N ARG A 109 -16.43 -8.55 -5.67
CA ARG A 109 -16.86 -8.89 -7.04
C ARG A 109 -17.13 -7.65 -7.90
N LYS A 110 -17.75 -6.62 -7.33
CA LYS A 110 -18.02 -5.35 -8.04
C LYS A 110 -16.72 -4.60 -8.30
N PHE A 111 -15.81 -4.60 -7.33
CA PHE A 111 -14.49 -3.97 -7.46
C PHE A 111 -13.65 -4.58 -8.59
N LEU A 112 -13.67 -5.90 -8.73
CA LEU A 112 -12.90 -6.62 -9.75
C LEU A 112 -13.29 -6.29 -11.19
N GLN A 113 -14.49 -5.75 -11.43
CA GLN A 113 -14.90 -5.30 -12.76
C GLN A 113 -14.04 -4.13 -13.28
N GLU A 114 -13.35 -3.42 -12.40
CA GLU A 114 -12.46 -2.29 -12.74
C GLU A 114 -11.00 -2.73 -12.98
N VAL A 115 -10.69 -4.00 -12.70
CA VAL A 115 -9.35 -4.57 -12.82
C VAL A 115 -9.21 -5.19 -14.21
N PRO A 116 -8.24 -4.76 -15.04
CA PRO A 116 -8.05 -5.36 -16.35
C PRO A 116 -7.55 -6.81 -16.23
N PRO A 117 -7.79 -7.68 -17.23
CA PRO A 117 -7.26 -9.04 -17.26
C PRO A 117 -5.74 -9.08 -17.04
N GLY A 118 -5.26 -10.10 -16.32
CA GLY A 118 -3.84 -10.28 -16.05
C GLY A 118 -3.57 -11.07 -14.77
N LYS A 119 -2.28 -11.20 -14.45
CA LYS A 119 -1.77 -11.81 -13.22
C LYS A 119 -1.47 -10.75 -12.17
N TYR A 120 -1.97 -10.97 -10.96
CA TYR A 120 -1.81 -10.04 -9.86
C TYR A 120 -1.48 -10.77 -8.57
N TYR A 121 -0.65 -10.13 -7.74
CA TYR A 121 -0.57 -10.51 -6.34
C TYR A 121 -1.88 -10.15 -5.65
N PHE A 122 -2.47 -11.16 -5.04
CA PHE A 122 -3.74 -11.10 -4.35
C PHE A 122 -3.55 -11.39 -2.87
N TYR A 123 -4.15 -10.55 -2.02
CA TYR A 123 -4.28 -10.80 -0.60
C TYR A 123 -5.70 -10.46 -0.16
N ILE A 124 -6.25 -11.28 0.73
CA ILE A 124 -7.54 -11.02 1.36
C ILE A 124 -7.49 -11.39 2.84
N ASN A 125 -8.07 -10.54 3.68
CA ASN A 125 -8.31 -10.84 5.07
C ASN A 125 -9.81 -10.68 5.35
N LYS A 126 -10.47 -11.81 5.66
CA LYS A 126 -11.92 -11.84 5.87
C LYS A 126 -12.34 -11.15 7.16
N GLU A 127 -11.59 -11.36 8.24
CA GLU A 127 -11.84 -10.75 9.55
C GLU A 127 -11.74 -9.22 9.48
N LYS A 128 -10.68 -8.72 8.85
CA LYS A 128 -10.43 -7.28 8.70
C LYS A 128 -11.21 -6.64 7.55
N LYS A 129 -11.89 -7.46 6.73
CA LYS A 129 -12.61 -7.07 5.51
C LYS A 129 -11.77 -6.20 4.56
N VAL A 130 -10.56 -6.65 4.25
CA VAL A 130 -9.61 -5.95 3.36
C VAL A 130 -9.18 -6.87 2.21
N LEU A 131 -9.07 -6.30 1.01
CA LEU A 131 -8.62 -6.96 -0.20
C LEU A 131 -7.57 -6.10 -0.93
N TYR A 132 -6.48 -6.73 -1.34
CA TYR A 132 -5.42 -6.11 -2.14
C TYR A 132 -5.22 -6.86 -3.47
N ILE A 133 -5.03 -6.07 -4.53
CA ILE A 133 -4.62 -6.51 -5.86
C ILE A 133 -3.55 -5.56 -6.38
N GLY A 134 -2.50 -6.10 -6.97
CA GLY A 134 -1.51 -5.32 -7.72
C GLY A 134 -0.44 -6.21 -8.33
N SER A 135 0.33 -5.67 -9.26
CA SER A 135 1.39 -6.44 -9.95
C SER A 135 2.60 -6.79 -9.07
N HIS A 136 2.61 -6.46 -7.78
CA HIS A 136 3.72 -6.75 -6.86
C HIS A 136 3.19 -7.18 -5.50
N GLU A 137 4.00 -7.91 -4.73
CA GLU A 137 3.67 -8.33 -3.37
C GLU A 137 3.24 -7.16 -2.49
N PRO A 138 2.16 -7.35 -1.70
CA PRO A 138 1.73 -6.32 -0.77
C PRO A 138 2.69 -6.20 0.41
N LEU A 139 2.79 -4.99 0.92
CA LEU A 139 3.26 -4.70 2.28
C LEU A 139 2.07 -4.38 3.17
N LEU A 140 2.26 -4.48 4.48
CA LEU A 140 1.31 -4.00 5.48
C LEU A 140 1.93 -2.84 6.25
N ALA A 141 1.38 -1.63 6.09
CA ALA A 141 1.80 -0.48 6.87
C ALA A 141 1.26 -0.55 8.31
N LEU A 142 2.17 -0.62 9.26
CA LEU A 142 1.91 -0.78 10.68
C LEU A 142 1.65 0.57 11.36
N THR A 143 2.47 1.59 11.05
CA THR A 143 2.31 2.92 11.63
C THR A 143 2.89 4.02 10.75
N PHE A 144 2.47 5.25 11.02
CA PHE A 144 3.00 6.47 10.44
C PHE A 144 3.38 7.45 11.56
N ARG A 145 4.62 7.94 11.56
CA ARG A 145 5.18 8.74 12.65
C ARG A 145 6.23 9.75 12.17
N PRO A 146 6.69 10.69 13.01
CA PRO A 146 7.90 11.46 12.72
C PRO A 146 9.11 10.55 12.46
N ALA A 147 10.00 11.01 11.57
CA ALA A 147 11.24 10.29 11.26
C ALA A 147 12.22 10.34 12.44
N LYS A 148 12.85 9.21 12.76
CA LYS A 148 13.93 9.10 13.76
C LYS A 148 15.21 9.76 13.21
N ARG A 149 16.14 10.15 14.09
CA ARG A 149 17.39 10.83 13.70
C ARG A 149 18.15 10.08 12.60
N TRP A 150 18.30 8.77 12.74
CA TRP A 150 19.00 7.94 11.75
C TRP A 150 18.25 7.83 10.42
N GLU A 151 16.91 7.78 10.44
CA GLU A 151 16.09 7.78 9.22
C GLU A 151 16.25 9.09 8.44
N ARG A 152 16.32 10.22 9.16
CA ARG A 152 16.58 11.53 8.54
C ARG A 152 17.96 11.61 7.94
N ALA A 153 18.98 11.12 8.66
CA ALA A 153 20.35 11.08 8.14
C ALA A 153 20.41 10.27 6.83
N LEU A 154 19.84 9.05 6.82
CA LEU A 154 19.78 8.23 5.61
C LEU A 154 19.05 8.91 4.45
N PHE A 155 17.97 9.65 4.73
CA PHE A 155 17.26 10.42 3.69
C PHE A 155 18.07 11.55 3.08
N TYR A 156 18.84 12.30 3.88
CA TYR A 156 19.63 13.41 3.36
C TYR A 156 20.87 12.97 2.56
N PHE A 157 21.34 11.74 2.79
CA PHE A 157 22.49 11.17 2.09
C PHE A 157 22.11 10.16 0.98
N SER A 158 20.82 10.11 0.59
CA SER A 158 20.29 9.25 -0.49
C SER A 158 19.84 10.06 -1.71
#